data_AF-A0A7S1LC74-F1
#
_entry.id   AF-A0A7S1LC74-F1
#
_cell.length_a   1.000
_cell.length_b   1.000
_cell.length_c   1.000
_cell.angle_alpha   90.00
_cell.angle_beta   90.00
_cell.angle_gamma   90.00
#
_symmetry.space_group_name_H-M   'P 1'
#
loop_
_entity.id
_entity.type
_entity.pdbx_description
1 polymer ?
#
loop_
_entity_poly.entity_id
_entity_poly.type
_entity_poly.pdbx_seq_one_letter_code
_entity_poly.pdbx_strand_id
1 'polypeptide(L)'
;SGSAEYEARRALFEERAWEAGRHNRRKDQSWRWDSANQFADRMDAELAKVRAWRGPKVQRTSASLLEMGARFRSHGGDGRQHARQQCTMPAEASWAHLNATKQILDQGSCGSCSALATAVVLAAHHEIHHGHVRSFAPQELVSCTLNPEACGGR
;
A
#
# COMPACT_ATOMS: atom_id res chain seq x y z
N SER A 1 -20.08 26.53 11.37
CA SER A 1 -19.94 26.52 12.83
C SER A 1 -19.14 25.28 13.22
N GLY A 2 -18.02 25.44 13.92
CA GLY A 2 -17.14 24.31 14.27
C GLY A 2 -17.74 23.29 15.24
N SER A 3 -18.85 23.62 15.92
CA SER A 3 -19.49 22.73 16.90
C SER A 3 -20.13 21.49 16.28
N ALA A 4 -20.86 21.63 15.16
CA ALA A 4 -21.57 20.51 14.54
C ALA A 4 -20.62 19.50 13.88
N GLU A 5 -19.60 19.97 13.17
CA GLU A 5 -18.57 19.09 12.60
C GLU A 5 -17.78 18.37 13.71
N TYR A 6 -17.41 19.10 14.77
CA TYR A 6 -16.72 18.53 15.92
C TYR A 6 -17.55 17.43 16.59
N GLU A 7 -18.85 17.66 16.83
CA GLU A 7 -19.74 16.67 17.43
C GLU A 7 -19.87 15.41 16.57
N ALA A 8 -20.00 15.58 15.25
CA ALA A 8 -20.05 14.45 14.31
C ALA A 8 -18.75 13.64 14.30
N ARG A 9 -17.59 14.30 14.23
CA ARG A 9 -16.26 13.66 14.27
C ARG A 9 -16.01 12.97 15.61
N ARG A 10 -16.42 13.60 16.73
CA ARG A 10 -16.32 13.01 18.07
C ARG A 10 -17.16 11.73 18.19
N ALA A 11 -18.40 11.74 17.68
CA ALA A 11 -19.26 10.56 17.71
C ALA A 11 -18.63 9.38 16.96
N LEU A 12 -18.06 9.62 15.77
CA LEU A 12 -17.33 8.60 15.00
C LEU A 12 -16.11 8.06 15.74
N PHE A 13 -15.35 8.94 16.40
CA PHE A 13 -14.18 8.55 17.18
C PHE A 13 -14.58 7.64 18.36
N GLU A 14 -15.60 8.04 19.12
CA GLU A 14 -16.10 7.29 20.29
C GLU A 14 -16.63 5.92 19.89
N GLU A 15 -17.39 5.84 18.79
CA GLU A 15 -17.89 4.59 18.23
C GLU A 15 -16.73 3.63 17.88
N ARG A 16 -15.74 4.10 17.12
CA ARG A 16 -14.59 3.27 16.72
C ARG A 16 -13.71 2.86 17.90
N ALA A 17 -13.56 3.72 18.91
CA ALA A 17 -12.86 3.37 20.14
C ALA A 17 -13.58 2.23 20.89
N TRP A 18 -14.92 2.27 20.94
CA TRP A 18 -15.71 1.18 21.51
C TRP A 18 -15.55 -0.13 20.72
N GLU A 19 -15.59 -0.06 19.38
CA GLU A 19 -15.40 -1.22 18.51
C GLU A 19 -14.02 -1.87 18.67
N ALA A 20 -12.95 -1.05 18.71
CA ALA A 20 -11.59 -1.53 18.96
C ALA A 20 -11.48 -2.17 20.35
N GLY A 21 -12.11 -1.58 21.37
CA GLY A 21 -12.19 -2.18 22.70
C GLY A 21 -12.89 -3.54 22.68
N ARG A 22 -14.00 -3.67 21.94
CA ARG A 22 -14.70 -4.95 21.73
C ARG A 22 -13.82 -5.97 21.00
N HIS A 23 -13.11 -5.55 19.95
CA HIS A 23 -12.17 -6.39 19.21
C HIS A 23 -11.07 -6.93 20.13
N ASN A 24 -10.40 -6.04 20.86
CA ASN A 24 -9.22 -6.35 21.69
C ASN A 24 -9.53 -7.20 22.93
N ARG A 25 -10.80 -7.31 23.34
CA ARG A 25 -11.23 -8.19 24.44
C ARG A 25 -11.37 -9.66 24.02
N ARG A 26 -11.36 -9.96 22.72
CA ARG A 26 -11.48 -11.33 22.22
C ARG A 26 -10.14 -12.07 22.38
N LYS A 27 -10.18 -13.34 22.82
CA LYS A 27 -8.98 -14.14 23.11
C LYS A 27 -8.34 -14.81 21.89
N ASP A 28 -9.05 -14.81 20.76
CA ASP A 28 -8.69 -15.46 19.50
C ASP A 28 -8.08 -14.50 18.47
N GLN A 29 -7.75 -13.27 18.87
CA GLN A 29 -7.22 -12.27 17.93
C GLN A 29 -5.69 -12.36 17.83
N SER A 30 -5.19 -12.39 16.59
CA SER A 30 -3.77 -12.37 16.28
C SER A 30 -3.17 -10.96 16.24
N TRP A 31 -4.02 -9.93 16.31
CA TRP A 31 -3.61 -8.53 16.25
C TRP A 31 -4.45 -7.66 17.18
N ARG A 32 -3.96 -6.44 17.44
CA ARG A 32 -4.66 -5.44 18.26
C ARG A 32 -5.05 -4.26 17.40
N TRP A 33 -6.29 -3.81 17.56
CA TRP A 33 -6.77 -2.60 16.92
C TRP A 33 -6.44 -1.39 17.78
N ASP A 34 -5.54 -0.53 17.29
CA ASP A 34 -5.36 0.82 17.80
C ASP A 34 -6.38 1.77 17.18
N SER A 35 -7.39 2.15 17.97
CA SER A 35 -8.42 3.09 17.54
C SER A 35 -7.94 4.54 17.52
N ALA A 36 -6.83 4.89 18.16
CA ALA A 36 -6.39 6.28 18.29
C ALA A 36 -5.43 6.68 17.16
N ASN A 37 -5.89 6.54 15.91
CA ASN A 37 -5.09 6.90 14.72
C ASN A 37 -5.76 8.01 13.89
N GLN A 38 -5.05 8.53 12.89
CA GLN A 38 -5.48 9.65 12.03
C GLN A 38 -6.75 9.41 11.18
N PHE A 39 -7.33 8.21 11.25
CA PHE A 39 -8.53 7.80 10.53
C PHE A 39 -9.73 7.59 11.46
N ALA A 40 -9.55 7.71 12.77
CA ALA A 40 -10.53 7.35 13.78
C ALA A 40 -11.80 8.21 13.75
N ASP A 41 -11.69 9.46 13.31
CA ASP A 41 -12.78 10.43 13.23
C ASP A 41 -13.29 10.64 11.79
N ARG A 42 -12.74 9.92 10.81
CA ARG A 42 -13.06 10.15 9.39
C ARG A 42 -14.36 9.48 8.97
N MET A 43 -15.12 10.12 8.08
CA MET A 43 -16.29 9.54 7.45
C MET A 43 -15.89 8.49 6.39
N ASP A 44 -16.79 7.57 6.07
CA ASP A 44 -16.52 6.54 5.05
C ASP A 44 -16.16 7.11 3.68
N ALA A 45 -16.78 8.25 3.31
CA ALA A 45 -16.44 8.96 2.08
C ALA A 45 -15.01 9.54 2.09
N GLU A 46 -14.50 9.95 3.26
CA GLU A 46 -13.11 10.41 3.41
C GLU A 46 -12.14 9.23 3.37
N LEU A 47 -12.50 8.11 4.02
CA LEU A 47 -11.72 6.88 4.01
C LEU A 47 -11.65 6.25 2.62
N ALA A 48 -12.72 6.34 1.84
CA ALA A 48 -12.76 5.83 0.47
C ALA A 48 -11.69 6.46 -0.43
N LYS A 49 -11.31 7.73 -0.19
CA LYS A 49 -10.25 8.45 -0.93
C LYS A 49 -8.85 7.93 -0.58
N VAL A 50 -8.63 7.57 0.68
CA VAL A 50 -7.34 7.00 1.13
C VAL A 50 -7.20 5.55 0.70
N ARG A 51 -8.31 4.81 0.68
CA ARG A 51 -8.38 3.39 0.28
C ARG A 51 -8.52 3.19 -1.25
N ALA A 52 -8.39 4.26 -2.04
CA ALA A 52 -8.94 4.38 -3.40
C ALA A 52 -8.22 3.61 -4.52
N TRP A 53 -7.23 2.75 -4.27
CA TRP A 53 -6.76 1.84 -5.32
C TRP A 53 -7.84 0.80 -5.61
N ARG A 54 -8.68 1.08 -6.61
CA ARG A 54 -9.77 0.18 -7.07
C ARG A 54 -9.29 -0.88 -8.06
N GLY A 55 -7.98 -1.11 -8.13
CA GLY A 55 -7.35 -1.94 -9.15
C GLY A 55 -7.59 -1.42 -10.58
N PRO A 56 -6.97 -2.05 -11.60
CA PRO A 56 -7.55 -1.97 -12.92
C PRO A 56 -8.98 -2.52 -12.82
N LYS A 57 -9.97 -1.80 -13.35
CA LYS A 57 -11.25 -2.43 -13.73
C LYS A 57 -10.87 -3.49 -14.74
N VAL A 58 -10.65 -4.72 -14.28
CA VAL A 58 -10.45 -5.86 -15.16
C VAL A 58 -11.75 -5.91 -15.96
N GLN A 59 -11.71 -5.38 -17.19
CA GLN A 59 -12.71 -5.76 -18.17
C GLN A 59 -12.67 -7.27 -18.14
N ARG A 60 -13.81 -7.89 -17.83
CA ARG A 60 -13.98 -9.34 -17.85
C ARG A 60 -13.85 -9.81 -19.30
N THR A 61 -12.67 -9.69 -19.89
CA THR A 61 -12.26 -10.55 -20.98
C THR A 61 -12.02 -11.90 -20.31
N SER A 62 -12.50 -12.96 -20.95
CA SER A 62 -12.46 -14.35 -20.46
C SER A 62 -11.06 -14.92 -20.24
N ALA A 63 -10.02 -14.09 -20.29
CA ALA A 63 -8.66 -14.50 -20.04
C ALA A 63 -8.47 -14.77 -18.54
N SER A 64 -8.41 -16.06 -18.20
CA SER A 64 -8.13 -16.55 -16.86
C SER A 64 -6.87 -15.89 -16.27
N LEU A 65 -6.82 -15.69 -14.95
CA LEU A 65 -5.61 -15.27 -14.23
C LEU A 65 -4.39 -16.15 -14.60
N LEU A 66 -4.60 -17.41 -15.00
CA LEU A 66 -3.56 -18.29 -15.54
C LEU A 66 -2.92 -17.77 -16.84
N GLU A 67 -3.71 -17.15 -17.73
CA GLU A 67 -3.21 -16.61 -19.00
C GLU A 67 -2.39 -15.33 -18.79
N MET A 68 -2.75 -14.52 -17.78
CA MET A 68 -1.94 -13.36 -17.38
C MET A 68 -0.57 -13.77 -16.84
N GLY A 69 -0.54 -14.84 -16.01
CA GLY A 69 0.70 -15.45 -15.51
C GLY A 69 1.55 -16.11 -16.60
N ALA A 70 0.94 -16.53 -17.72
CA ALA A 70 1.66 -17.04 -18.88
C ALA A 70 2.31 -15.91 -19.71
N ARG A 71 1.70 -14.73 -19.80
CA ARG A 71 2.26 -13.58 -20.53
C ARG A 71 3.46 -12.95 -19.85
N PHE A 72 3.52 -12.97 -18.52
CA PHE A 72 4.70 -12.53 -17.75
C PHE A 72 5.93 -13.44 -17.99
N ARG A 73 5.73 -14.67 -18.49
CA ARG A 73 6.81 -15.58 -18.88
C ARG A 73 7.30 -15.40 -20.32
N SER A 74 6.58 -14.64 -21.16
CA SER A 74 6.80 -14.69 -22.61
C SER A 74 7.28 -13.38 -23.27
N HIS A 75 7.55 -12.31 -22.52
CA HIS A 75 8.30 -11.16 -23.05
C HIS A 75 9.80 -11.26 -22.74
N GLY A 76 10.44 -12.13 -23.52
CA GLY A 76 11.79 -11.98 -24.08
C GLY A 76 12.85 -11.21 -23.30
N GLY A 77 13.55 -11.92 -22.41
CA GLY A 77 14.89 -11.57 -21.97
C GLY A 77 15.61 -12.84 -21.56
N ASP A 78 16.23 -13.51 -22.53
CA ASP A 78 17.10 -14.71 -22.43
C ASP A 78 16.50 -15.91 -21.69
N GLY A 79 16.46 -17.06 -22.36
CA GLY A 79 16.03 -18.37 -21.83
C GLY A 79 16.93 -18.94 -20.74
N ARG A 80 17.51 -18.09 -19.88
CA ARG A 80 17.93 -18.49 -18.55
C ARG A 80 16.65 -18.78 -17.77
N GLN A 81 16.22 -20.03 -17.86
CA GLN A 81 15.78 -20.70 -16.65
C GLN A 81 16.83 -20.28 -15.62
N HIS A 82 16.49 -19.38 -14.68
CA HIS A 82 17.25 -19.28 -13.46
C HIS A 82 17.14 -20.71 -12.94
N ALA A 83 18.17 -21.52 -13.21
CA ALA A 83 18.33 -22.82 -12.63
C ALA A 83 17.97 -22.56 -11.18
N ARG A 84 16.93 -23.25 -10.68
CA ARG A 84 16.52 -23.15 -9.29
C ARG A 84 17.74 -23.58 -8.50
N GLN A 85 18.66 -22.64 -8.25
CA GLN A 85 19.73 -22.80 -7.31
C GLN A 85 18.96 -23.14 -6.06
N GLN A 86 19.17 -24.35 -5.55
CA GLN A 86 18.63 -24.76 -4.27
C GLN A 86 19.36 -23.92 -3.23
N CYS A 87 18.93 -22.67 -3.13
CA CYS A 87 19.39 -21.72 -2.16
C CYS A 87 18.48 -21.92 -0.95
N THR A 88 19.08 -22.31 0.16
CA THR A 88 18.36 -22.40 1.43
C THR A 88 17.90 -21.00 1.79
N MET A 89 16.61 -20.72 1.60
CA MET A 89 16.03 -19.45 2.01
C MET A 89 16.01 -19.38 3.54
N PRO A 90 16.32 -18.22 4.14
CA PRO A 90 16.22 -18.07 5.58
C PRO A 90 14.76 -18.25 6.03
N ALA A 91 14.58 -18.74 7.25
CA ALA A 91 13.25 -18.91 7.85
C ALA A 91 12.51 -17.56 8.01
N GLU A 92 13.26 -16.48 8.18
CA GLU A 92 12.77 -15.11 8.30
C GLU A 92 13.66 -14.15 7.52
N ALA A 93 13.06 -13.12 6.93
CA ALA A 93 13.80 -12.07 6.24
C ALA A 93 13.11 -10.73 6.44
N SER A 94 13.91 -9.69 6.75
CA SER A 94 13.41 -8.33 6.98
C SER A 94 14.38 -7.29 6.43
N TRP A 95 13.81 -6.32 5.70
CA TRP A 95 14.53 -5.20 5.09
C TRP A 95 14.42 -3.93 5.92
N ALA A 96 13.81 -4.00 7.12
CA ALA A 96 13.59 -2.86 8.01
C ALA A 96 14.89 -2.17 8.48
N HIS A 97 16.04 -2.81 8.29
CA HIS A 97 17.35 -2.24 8.58
C HIS A 97 17.78 -1.17 7.55
N LEU A 98 17.24 -1.22 6.32
CA LEU A 98 17.54 -0.27 5.24
C LEU A 98 16.99 1.12 5.55
N ASN A 99 17.77 2.16 5.29
CA ASN A 99 17.34 3.54 5.46
C ASN A 99 16.15 3.89 4.56
N ALA A 100 16.07 3.32 3.36
CA ALA A 100 14.95 3.43 2.44
C ALA A 100 13.61 3.00 3.07
N THR A 101 13.63 2.01 3.98
CA THR A 101 12.41 1.47 4.61
C THR A 101 12.04 2.15 5.92
N LYS A 102 12.95 2.95 6.49
CA LYS A 102 12.69 3.72 7.71
C LYS A 102 11.85 4.97 7.43
N GLN A 103 11.84 5.45 6.19
CA GLN A 103 11.02 6.58 5.78
C GLN A 103 9.59 6.11 5.47
N ILE A 104 8.68 6.32 6.42
CA ILE A 104 7.26 6.03 6.21
C ILE A 104 6.60 7.22 5.51
N LEU A 105 6.24 7.03 4.24
CA LEU A 105 5.62 8.05 3.41
C LEU A 105 4.10 8.08 3.59
N ASP A 106 3.52 9.28 3.62
CA ASP A 106 2.07 9.49 3.64
C ASP A 106 1.55 9.83 2.23
N GLN A 107 0.59 9.06 1.74
CA GLN A 107 -0.07 9.31 0.45
C GLN A 107 -1.08 10.47 0.51
N GLY A 108 -1.47 10.89 1.71
CA GLY A 108 -2.52 11.87 1.95
C GLY A 108 -3.88 11.40 1.42
N SER A 109 -4.62 12.31 0.79
CA SER A 109 -5.95 12.05 0.24
C SER A 109 -5.95 11.60 -1.23
N CYS A 110 -4.78 11.28 -1.80
CA CYS A 110 -4.64 10.78 -3.17
C CYS A 110 -4.47 9.26 -3.13
N GLY A 111 -5.12 8.52 -4.04
CA GLY A 111 -4.88 7.10 -4.28
C GLY A 111 -3.54 6.80 -4.96
N SER A 112 -2.44 7.34 -4.43
CA SER A 112 -1.07 7.24 -4.99
C SER A 112 -0.22 6.14 -4.35
N CYS A 113 -0.82 5.19 -3.63
CA CYS A 113 -0.08 4.13 -2.92
C CYS A 113 0.86 3.34 -3.85
N SER A 114 0.51 3.14 -5.12
CA SER A 114 1.37 2.48 -6.12
C SER A 114 2.63 3.28 -6.44
N ALA A 115 2.53 4.61 -6.53
CA ALA A 115 3.65 5.50 -6.77
C ALA A 115 4.60 5.53 -5.55
N LEU A 116 4.05 5.62 -4.34
CA LEU A 116 4.84 5.56 -3.11
C LEU A 116 5.54 4.21 -2.94
N ALA A 117 4.82 3.09 -3.16
CA ALA A 117 5.40 1.75 -3.10
C ALA A 117 6.55 1.58 -4.10
N THR A 118 6.37 2.04 -5.33
CA THR A 118 7.42 2.01 -6.36
C THR A 118 8.64 2.82 -5.94
N ALA A 119 8.45 4.05 -5.43
CA ALA A 119 9.54 4.90 -5.00
C ALA A 119 10.36 4.26 -3.85
N VAL A 120 9.70 3.65 -2.86
CA VAL A 120 10.37 2.97 -1.74
C VAL A 120 11.16 1.74 -2.22
N VAL A 121 10.60 0.95 -3.14
CA VAL A 121 11.31 -0.22 -3.70
C VAL A 121 12.53 0.21 -4.51
N LEU A 122 12.44 1.27 -5.31
CA LEU A 122 13.58 1.82 -6.04
C LEU A 122 14.67 2.35 -5.08
N ALA A 123 14.28 3.03 -4.01
CA ALA A 123 15.19 3.48 -2.96
C ALA A 123 15.91 2.31 -2.28
N ALA A 124 15.17 1.27 -1.90
CA ALA A 124 15.72 0.07 -1.28
C ALA A 124 16.68 -0.68 -2.21
N HIS A 125 16.30 -0.87 -3.47
CA HIS A 125 17.16 -1.48 -4.48
C HIS A 125 18.46 -0.69 -4.67
N HIS A 126 18.37 0.64 -4.76
CA HIS A 126 19.55 1.50 -4.86
C HIS A 126 20.47 1.36 -3.65
N GLU A 127 19.90 1.36 -2.43
CA GLU A 127 20.67 1.20 -1.19
C GLU A 127 21.40 -0.15 -1.14
N ILE A 128 20.73 -1.24 -1.51
CA ILE A 128 21.30 -2.60 -1.54
C ILE A 128 22.51 -2.68 -2.49
N HIS A 129 22.42 -2.06 -3.67
CA HIS A 129 23.46 -2.17 -4.70
C HIS A 129 24.57 -1.12 -4.62
N HIS A 130 24.30 0.05 -4.05
CA HIS A 130 25.25 1.17 -4.00
C HIS A 130 25.68 1.56 -2.58
N GLY A 131 25.14 0.92 -1.54
CA GLY A 131 25.51 1.17 -0.14
C GLY A 131 25.01 2.49 0.44
N HIS A 132 24.17 3.24 -0.28
CA HIS A 132 23.60 4.50 0.19
C HIS A 132 22.19 4.73 -0.36
N VAL A 133 21.35 5.37 0.45
CA VAL A 133 19.96 5.66 0.10
C VAL A 133 19.87 6.80 -0.91
N ARG A 134 18.97 6.65 -1.89
CA ARG A 134 18.58 7.69 -2.83
C ARG A 134 17.08 7.90 -2.73
N SER A 135 16.65 9.16 -2.71
CA SER A 135 15.23 9.52 -2.77
C SER A 135 14.73 9.53 -4.21
N PHE A 136 13.53 9.00 -4.43
CA PHE A 136 12.83 9.00 -5.71
C PHE A 136 11.50 9.75 -5.56
N ALA A 137 11.13 10.57 -6.52
CA ALA A 137 9.95 11.43 -6.44
C ALA A 137 8.66 10.65 -6.80
N PRO A 138 7.76 10.34 -5.83
CA PRO A 138 6.51 9.65 -6.15
C PRO A 138 5.61 10.51 -7.03
N GLN A 139 5.73 11.84 -6.93
CA GLN A 139 4.95 12.78 -7.74
C GLN A 139 5.27 12.68 -9.22
N GLU A 140 6.52 12.36 -9.60
CA GLU A 140 6.88 12.15 -11.01
C GLU A 140 6.14 10.93 -11.58
N LEU A 141 6.05 9.84 -10.80
CA LEU A 141 5.27 8.66 -11.18
C LEU A 141 3.78 9.00 -11.32
N VAL A 142 3.21 9.76 -10.38
CA VAL A 142 1.80 10.19 -10.44
C VAL A 142 1.49 11.06 -11.67
N SER A 143 2.42 11.95 -12.04
CA SER A 143 2.24 12.92 -13.12
C SER A 143 2.53 12.35 -14.51
N CYS A 144 3.48 11.42 -14.63
CA CYS A 144 4.03 10.99 -15.92
C CYS A 144 3.58 9.58 -16.35
N THR A 145 3.06 8.75 -15.43
CA THR A 145 2.51 7.43 -15.79
C THR A 145 1.02 7.51 -16.11
N LEU A 146 0.49 6.52 -16.83
CA LEU A 146 -0.94 6.43 -17.12
C LEU A 146 -1.73 6.36 -15.81
N ASN A 147 -2.46 7.43 -15.49
CA ASN A 147 -3.22 7.59 -14.26
C ASN A 147 -4.68 7.92 -14.58
N PRO A 148 -5.45 6.97 -15.16
CA PRO A 148 -6.76 7.23 -15.74
C PRO A 148 -7.80 7.63 -14.69
N GLU A 149 -7.61 7.16 -13.46
CA GLU A 149 -8.45 7.49 -12.31
C GLU A 149 -7.93 8.73 -11.56
N ALA A 150 -6.82 9.36 -11.98
CA ALA A 150 -6.28 10.60 -11.41
C ALA A 150 -6.36 10.67 -9.87
N CYS A 151 -5.52 9.90 -9.18
CA CYS A 151 -5.56 9.68 -7.72
C CYS A 151 -6.71 8.77 -7.21
N GLY A 152 -7.15 7.78 -8.01
CA GLY A 152 -8.10 6.73 -7.54
C GLY A 152 -9.59 6.98 -7.80
N GLY A 153 -9.88 7.96 -8.67
CA GLY A 153 -11.20 8.36 -9.12
C GLY A 153 -11.77 9.33 -8.10
N ARG A 154 -11.71 10.63 -8.41
CA ARG A 154 -12.22 11.70 -7.53
C ARG A 154 -13.68 11.50 -7.15
#